data_AF-A0A6J4TY69-F1
#
_entry.id   AF-A0A6J4TY69-F1
#
_cell.length_a   1.000
_cell.length_b   1.000
_cell.length_c   1.000
_cell.angle_alpha   90.00
_cell.angle_beta   90.00
_cell.angle_gamma   90.00
#
_symmetry.space_group_name_H-M   'P 1'
#
loop_
_entity.id
_entity.type
_entity.pdbx_description
1 polymer ?
#
loop_
_entity_poly.entity_id
_entity_poly.type
_entity_poly.pdbx_seq_one_letter_code
_entity_poly.pdbx_strand_id
1 'polypeptide(L)'
;MPSRPRRAPESAGPAGAASALAAAAPLLVTALLAAIGASGVLPLPETGLPIPTLVVVAVQIVGIVLARELDLDRWRRLWWMALAGTAMLLPSLALQAALSRTPFVSWSSGSAGALVWVTLGTLVLIGGMWVWTATVSTDQPERAALVWLPAALLVPAVLGSPGTDLGEPAGLLALAIAFALAGAAVLLGELSPPTALLPIAVVTFVAELALLLVLGRLPALATDQGRVVPALGVLLLLAAVATLVAAPLAALAARRFGDLVDEVTPVYRGRGPRDAGRR
;
A
#
# COMPACT_ATOMS: atom_id res chain seq x y z
N MET A 1 -31.48 -19.86 -11.43
CA MET A 1 -30.13 -19.31 -11.69
C MET A 1 -29.13 -20.41 -11.42
N PRO A 2 -28.24 -20.75 -12.36
CA PRO A 2 -27.20 -21.74 -12.09
C PRO A 2 -26.26 -21.19 -11.02
N SER A 3 -26.20 -21.88 -9.88
CA SER A 3 -25.18 -21.70 -8.85
C SER A 3 -23.81 -21.73 -9.53
N ARG A 4 -23.06 -20.61 -9.50
CA ARG A 4 -21.68 -20.58 -9.99
C ARG A 4 -20.94 -21.76 -9.38
N PRO A 5 -20.32 -22.64 -10.18
CA PRO A 5 -19.58 -23.76 -9.65
C PRO A 5 -18.53 -23.21 -8.69
N ARG A 6 -18.66 -23.58 -7.42
CA ARG A 6 -17.69 -23.28 -6.36
C ARG A 6 -16.40 -23.96 -6.84
N ARG A 7 -15.46 -23.18 -7.39
CA ARG A 7 -14.14 -23.71 -7.77
C ARG A 7 -13.62 -24.48 -6.57
N ALA A 8 -13.40 -25.77 -6.73
CA ALA A 8 -12.75 -26.58 -5.71
C ALA A 8 -11.46 -25.85 -5.30
N PRO A 9 -11.09 -25.82 -4.01
CA PRO A 9 -9.80 -25.28 -3.61
C PRO A 9 -8.75 -26.06 -4.39
N GLU A 10 -8.11 -25.39 -5.34
CA GLU A 10 -6.97 -25.90 -6.06
C GLU A 10 -6.01 -26.40 -4.99
N SER A 11 -5.82 -27.71 -4.93
CA SER A 11 -4.95 -28.36 -3.95
C SER A 11 -3.54 -27.88 -4.25
N ALA A 12 -3.18 -26.74 -3.64
CA ALA A 12 -1.88 -26.12 -3.79
C ALA A 12 -0.86 -27.09 -3.21
N GLY A 13 -0.20 -27.85 -4.10
CA GLY A 13 1.10 -28.42 -3.77
C GLY A 13 2.03 -27.30 -3.25
N PRO A 14 3.08 -27.65 -2.50
CA PRO A 14 4.00 -26.66 -1.95
C PRO A 14 4.44 -25.71 -3.07
N ALA A 15 4.13 -24.43 -2.91
CA ALA A 15 4.50 -23.40 -3.87
C ALA A 15 6.03 -23.43 -4.00
N GLY A 16 6.54 -23.88 -5.14
CA GLY A 16 7.97 -23.91 -5.37
C GLY A 16 8.55 -22.49 -5.31
N ALA A 17 9.82 -22.34 -4.94
CA ALA A 17 10.48 -21.04 -4.80
C ALA A 17 10.31 -20.13 -6.04
N ALA A 18 10.28 -20.71 -7.25
CA ALA A 18 10.02 -19.98 -8.49
C ALA A 18 8.62 -19.33 -8.52
N SER A 19 7.58 -20.02 -8.02
CA SER A 19 6.22 -19.48 -7.95
C SER A 19 6.08 -18.40 -6.88
N ALA A 20 6.78 -18.55 -5.75
CA ALA A 20 6.84 -17.55 -4.69
C ALA A 20 7.54 -16.27 -5.19
N LEU A 21 8.66 -16.42 -5.91
CA LEU A 21 9.36 -15.31 -6.54
C LEU A 21 8.49 -14.62 -7.60
N ALA A 22 7.80 -15.39 -8.43
CA ALA A 22 6.85 -14.86 -9.41
C ALA A 22 5.73 -14.05 -8.73
N ALA A 23 5.19 -14.51 -7.60
CA ALA A 23 4.17 -13.77 -6.86
C ALA A 23 4.67 -12.44 -6.29
N ALA A 24 5.95 -12.34 -5.93
CA ALA A 24 6.58 -11.13 -5.41
C ALA A 24 7.07 -10.18 -6.52
N ALA A 25 7.12 -10.63 -7.78
CA ALA A 25 7.73 -9.91 -8.89
C ALA A 25 7.23 -8.45 -9.06
N PRO A 26 5.92 -8.11 -8.96
CA PRO A 26 5.46 -6.73 -9.09
C PRO A 26 6.14 -5.75 -8.11
N LEU A 27 6.34 -6.19 -6.87
CA LEU A 27 6.94 -5.37 -5.82
C LEU A 27 8.46 -5.29 -6.01
N LEU A 28 9.12 -6.41 -6.33
CA LEU A 28 10.57 -6.45 -6.56
C LEU A 28 10.98 -5.66 -7.80
N VAL A 29 10.20 -5.69 -8.88
CA VAL A 29 10.44 -4.88 -10.08
C VAL A 29 10.28 -3.39 -9.75
N THR A 30 9.24 -3.02 -9.01
CA THR A 30 9.06 -1.63 -8.54
C THR A 30 10.25 -1.19 -7.69
N ALA A 31 10.70 -2.03 -6.75
CA ALA A 31 11.84 -1.73 -5.89
C ALA A 31 13.15 -1.56 -6.68
N LEU A 32 13.40 -2.44 -7.64
CA LEU A 32 14.58 -2.38 -8.49
C LEU A 32 14.62 -1.10 -9.33
N LEU A 33 13.50 -0.75 -9.98
CA LEU A 33 13.42 0.47 -10.79
C LEU A 33 13.56 1.72 -9.93
N ALA A 34 12.95 1.73 -8.75
CA ALA A 34 13.10 2.83 -7.79
C ALA A 34 14.55 2.97 -7.30
N ALA A 35 15.25 1.85 -7.04
CA ALA A 35 16.66 1.87 -6.67
C ALA A 35 17.56 2.39 -7.80
N ILE A 36 17.31 1.96 -9.05
CA ILE A 36 18.01 2.48 -10.23
C ILE A 36 17.77 3.98 -10.36
N GLY A 37 16.52 4.43 -10.24
CA GLY A 37 16.17 5.86 -10.28
C GLY A 37 16.83 6.68 -9.18
N ALA A 38 16.88 6.15 -7.95
CA ALA A 38 17.52 6.80 -6.81
C ALA A 38 19.06 6.89 -6.95
N SER A 39 19.68 5.93 -7.63
CA SER A 39 21.14 5.86 -7.77
C SER A 39 21.74 6.88 -8.75
N GLY A 40 20.91 7.53 -9.57
CA GLY A 40 21.40 8.45 -10.62
C GLY A 40 22.19 7.77 -11.74
N VAL A 41 22.15 6.43 -11.83
CA VAL A 41 22.87 5.65 -12.87
C VAL A 41 22.34 5.96 -14.27
N LEU A 42 21.09 6.40 -14.40
CA LEU A 42 20.52 6.83 -15.66
C LEU A 42 20.98 8.27 -15.95
N PRO A 43 21.74 8.52 -17.04
CA PRO A 43 22.13 9.87 -17.44
C PRO A 43 20.91 10.58 -18.03
N LEU A 44 20.05 11.10 -17.16
CA LEU A 44 18.86 11.85 -17.54
C LEU A 44 19.18 13.34 -17.53
N PRO A 45 18.70 14.10 -18.53
CA PRO A 45 18.88 15.54 -18.53
C PRO A 45 18.09 16.16 -17.38
N GLU A 46 18.74 17.08 -16.63
CA GLU A 46 18.15 17.84 -15.53
C GLU A 46 17.07 18.80 -16.07
N THR A 47 15.90 18.26 -16.36
CA THR A 47 14.78 19.00 -16.98
C THR A 47 13.78 19.53 -15.95
N GLY A 48 14.09 19.43 -14.65
CA GLY A 48 13.16 19.74 -13.55
C GLY A 48 11.96 18.79 -13.45
N LEU A 49 11.86 17.81 -14.35
CA LEU A 49 10.80 16.79 -14.36
C LEU A 49 11.26 15.55 -13.58
N PRO A 50 10.35 14.90 -12.82
CA PRO A 50 10.67 13.69 -12.08
C PRO A 50 10.68 12.45 -12.99
N ILE A 51 11.61 12.42 -13.96
CA ILE A 51 11.66 11.40 -15.01
C ILE A 51 11.77 9.97 -14.43
N PRO A 52 12.68 9.68 -13.48
CA PRO A 52 12.75 8.35 -12.88
C PRO A 52 11.43 7.89 -12.25
N THR A 53 10.73 8.77 -11.55
CA THR A 53 9.41 8.46 -10.97
C THR A 53 8.39 8.16 -12.07
N LEU A 54 8.37 8.95 -13.15
CA LEU A 54 7.49 8.72 -14.30
C LEU A 54 7.77 7.36 -14.97
N VAL A 55 9.02 6.94 -15.06
CA VAL A 55 9.39 5.61 -15.59
C VAL A 55 8.85 4.50 -14.70
N VAL A 56 8.97 4.61 -13.37
CA VAL A 56 8.41 3.63 -12.42
C VAL A 56 6.89 3.53 -12.60
N VAL A 57 6.19 4.66 -12.66
CA VAL A 57 4.74 4.73 -12.90
C VAL A 57 4.35 4.09 -14.24
N ALA A 58 5.08 4.40 -15.31
CA ALA A 58 4.83 3.83 -16.63
C ALA A 58 4.96 2.31 -16.63
N VAL A 59 6.00 1.76 -15.99
CA VAL A 59 6.18 0.30 -15.88
C VAL A 59 5.06 -0.33 -15.05
N GLN A 60 4.63 0.31 -13.96
CA GLN A 60 3.50 -0.18 -13.16
C GLN A 60 2.21 -0.23 -13.98
N ILE A 61 1.91 0.79 -14.78
CA ILE A 61 0.75 0.81 -15.69
C ILE A 61 0.83 -0.35 -16.70
N VAL A 62 1.99 -0.54 -17.33
CA VAL A 62 2.21 -1.68 -18.26
C VAL A 62 2.01 -3.01 -17.53
N GLY A 63 2.51 -3.13 -16.29
CA GLY A 63 2.31 -4.30 -15.43
C GLY A 63 0.83 -4.59 -15.13
N ILE A 64 0.01 -3.56 -14.90
CA ILE A 64 -1.45 -3.68 -14.71
C ILE A 64 -2.11 -4.21 -15.99
N VAL A 65 -1.78 -3.63 -17.14
CA VAL A 65 -2.35 -4.02 -18.43
C VAL A 65 -1.97 -5.47 -18.74
N LEU A 66 -0.70 -5.83 -18.61
CA LEU A 66 -0.23 -7.19 -18.85
C LEU A 66 -0.87 -8.21 -17.90
N ALA A 67 -0.98 -7.88 -16.60
CA ALA A 67 -1.65 -8.74 -15.63
C ALA A 67 -3.14 -8.92 -15.91
N ARG A 68 -3.78 -7.93 -16.55
CA ARG A 68 -5.17 -8.04 -17.01
C ARG A 68 -5.29 -8.94 -18.22
N GLU A 69 -4.45 -8.77 -19.24
CA GLU A 69 -4.50 -9.60 -20.47
C GLU A 69 -4.16 -11.07 -20.21
N LEU A 70 -3.35 -11.34 -19.18
CA LEU A 70 -2.97 -12.70 -18.76
C LEU A 70 -3.87 -13.29 -17.67
N ASP A 71 -4.96 -12.61 -17.29
CA ASP A 71 -5.87 -13.02 -16.20
C ASP A 71 -5.17 -13.30 -14.85
N LEU A 72 -4.07 -12.59 -14.58
CA LEU A 72 -3.30 -12.68 -13.34
C LEU A 72 -3.86 -11.72 -12.27
N ASP A 73 -5.06 -11.99 -11.77
CA ASP A 73 -5.78 -11.15 -10.81
C ASP A 73 -4.94 -10.75 -9.59
N ARG A 74 -4.10 -11.66 -9.11
CA ARG A 74 -3.19 -11.40 -7.99
C ARG A 74 -2.14 -10.36 -8.33
N TRP A 75 -1.47 -10.50 -9.48
CA TRP A 75 -0.46 -9.54 -9.92
C TRP A 75 -1.09 -8.17 -10.16
N ARG A 76 -2.28 -8.15 -10.77
CA ARG A 76 -3.04 -6.92 -11.00
C ARG A 76 -3.26 -6.14 -9.70
N ARG A 77 -3.63 -6.81 -8.61
CA ARG A 77 -3.79 -6.19 -7.28
C ARG A 77 -2.50 -5.59 -6.74
N LEU A 78 -1.38 -6.32 -6.83
CA LEU A 78 -0.08 -5.82 -6.37
C LEU A 78 0.42 -4.64 -7.22
N TRP A 79 0.22 -4.67 -8.53
CA TRP A 79 0.55 -3.56 -9.41
C TRP A 79 -0.31 -2.32 -9.14
N TRP A 80 -1.60 -2.48 -8.87
CA TRP A 80 -2.46 -1.37 -8.45
C TRP A 80 -2.01 -0.76 -7.13
N MET A 81 -1.66 -1.59 -6.14
CA MET A 81 -1.11 -1.10 -4.88
C MET A 81 0.22 -0.36 -5.11
N ALA A 82 1.09 -0.88 -5.97
CA ALA A 82 2.34 -0.23 -6.34
C ALA A 82 2.10 1.14 -6.97
N LEU A 83 1.18 1.20 -7.94
CA LEU A 83 0.81 2.43 -8.62
C LEU A 83 0.21 3.46 -7.66
N ALA A 84 -0.73 3.06 -6.80
CA ALA A 84 -1.32 3.96 -5.82
C ALA A 84 -0.26 4.44 -4.80
N GLY A 85 0.63 3.55 -4.37
CA GLY A 85 1.76 3.87 -3.51
C GLY A 85 2.68 4.91 -4.12
N THR A 86 3.09 4.73 -5.38
CA THR A 86 4.02 5.62 -6.07
C THR A 86 3.36 6.93 -6.53
N ALA A 87 2.17 6.87 -7.14
CA ALA A 87 1.54 8.03 -7.79
C ALA A 87 0.71 8.89 -6.82
N MET A 88 0.26 8.34 -5.68
CA MET A 88 -0.60 9.05 -4.74
C MET A 88 0.04 9.17 -3.36
N LEU A 89 0.45 8.05 -2.76
CA LEU A 89 0.90 8.04 -1.37
C LEU A 89 2.28 8.67 -1.19
N LEU A 90 3.24 8.32 -2.05
CA LEU A 90 4.58 8.88 -2.04
C LEU A 90 4.60 10.42 -2.13
N PRO A 91 3.94 11.09 -3.10
CA PRO A 91 3.93 12.55 -3.14
C PRO A 91 3.22 13.17 -1.94
N SER A 92 2.16 12.55 -1.41
CA SER A 92 1.47 13.03 -0.21
C SER A 92 2.38 12.97 1.02
N LEU A 93 3.10 11.86 1.21
CA LEU A 93 4.07 11.68 2.29
C LEU A 93 5.28 12.61 2.12
N ALA A 94 5.77 12.78 0.89
CA ALA A 94 6.87 13.69 0.60
C ALA A 94 6.50 15.14 0.92
N LEU A 95 5.27 15.57 0.56
CA LEU A 95 4.75 16.89 0.91
C LEU A 95 4.62 17.05 2.43
N GLN A 96 4.11 16.03 3.13
CA GLN A 96 4.01 16.03 4.59
C GLN A 96 5.38 16.14 5.26
N ALA A 97 6.35 15.39 4.76
CA ALA A 97 7.71 15.39 5.27
C ALA A 97 8.42 16.73 4.98
N ALA A 98 8.22 17.33 3.80
CA ALA A 98 8.74 18.65 3.48
C ALA A 98 8.14 19.74 4.41
N LEU A 99 6.82 19.75 4.57
CA LEU A 99 6.14 20.71 5.46
C LEU A 99 6.55 20.56 6.92
N SER A 100 6.72 19.32 7.39
CA SER A 100 7.13 19.06 8.77
C SER A 100 8.52 19.57 9.07
N ARG A 101 9.42 19.64 8.07
CA ARG A 101 10.80 20.11 8.24
C ARG A 101 10.96 21.64 8.15
N THR A 102 9.90 22.38 7.85
CA THR A 102 9.98 23.85 7.78
C THR A 102 10.11 24.49 9.17
N PRO A 103 11.05 25.45 9.37
CA PRO A 103 11.44 25.93 10.71
C PRO A 103 10.40 26.79 11.47
N PHE A 104 9.16 26.94 10.99
CA PHE A 104 8.16 27.84 11.59
C PHE A 104 6.78 27.21 11.80
N VAL A 105 6.68 25.89 11.91
CA VAL A 105 5.40 25.22 12.19
C VAL A 105 5.05 25.39 13.67
N SER A 106 4.21 26.38 13.99
CA SER A 106 3.70 26.58 15.35
C SER A 106 2.19 26.79 15.34
N TRP A 107 1.51 26.26 16.37
CA TRP A 107 0.08 26.50 16.58
C TRP A 107 -0.21 27.97 16.87
N SER A 108 0.69 28.63 17.60
CA SER A 108 0.59 30.05 17.97
C SER A 108 0.65 30.99 16.77
N SER A 109 1.32 30.60 15.67
CA SER A 109 1.42 31.40 14.45
C SER A 109 0.41 31.00 13.36
N GLY A 110 -0.45 30.01 13.62
CA GLY A 110 -1.43 29.49 12.64
C GLY A 110 -0.82 28.72 11.46
N SER A 111 0.51 28.63 11.37
CA SER A 111 1.24 27.96 10.27
C SER A 111 1.14 26.43 10.31
N ALA A 112 0.74 25.86 11.44
CA ALA A 112 0.49 24.42 11.58
C ALA A 112 -0.69 23.91 10.72
N GLY A 113 -1.59 24.80 10.28
CA GLY A 113 -2.79 24.41 9.52
C GLY A 113 -2.48 23.63 8.25
N ALA A 114 -1.49 24.05 7.46
CA ALA A 114 -1.13 23.36 6.22
C ALA A 114 -0.67 21.91 6.47
N LEU A 115 0.20 21.72 7.48
CA LEU A 115 0.68 20.38 7.85
C LEU A 115 -0.45 19.48 8.36
N VAL A 116 -1.39 20.04 9.14
CA VAL A 116 -2.59 19.31 9.61
C VAL A 116 -3.46 18.89 8.42
N TRP A 117 -3.76 19.77 7.47
CA TRP A 117 -4.57 19.44 6.30
C TRP A 117 -3.92 18.38 5.40
N VAL A 118 -2.60 18.48 5.18
CA VAL A 118 -1.87 17.45 4.42
C VAL A 118 -1.84 16.11 5.15
N THR A 119 -1.72 16.13 6.48
CA THR A 119 -1.77 14.91 7.29
C THR A 119 -3.16 14.27 7.22
N LEU A 120 -4.23 15.06 7.32
CA LEU A 120 -5.61 14.58 7.14
C LEU A 120 -5.83 14.01 5.74
N GLY A 121 -5.36 14.69 4.68
CA GLY A 121 -5.42 14.18 3.31
C GLY A 121 -4.67 12.86 3.15
N THR A 122 -3.49 12.75 3.77
CA THR A 122 -2.69 11.51 3.77
C THR A 122 -3.42 10.38 4.53
N LEU A 123 -4.08 10.68 5.65
CA LEU A 123 -4.88 9.70 6.39
C LEU A 123 -6.10 9.22 5.58
N VAL A 124 -6.76 10.13 4.86
CA VAL A 124 -7.86 9.76 3.94
C VAL A 124 -7.35 8.85 2.83
N LEU A 125 -6.18 9.15 2.26
CA LEU A 125 -5.57 8.32 1.23
C LEU A 125 -5.19 6.93 1.77
N ILE A 126 -4.54 6.86 2.93
CA ILE A 126 -4.24 5.61 3.64
C ILE A 126 -5.52 4.81 3.89
N GLY A 127 -6.57 5.45 4.42
CA GLY A 127 -7.85 4.81 4.66
C GLY A 127 -8.53 4.32 3.39
N GLY A 128 -8.51 5.10 2.31
CA GLY A 128 -9.07 4.73 1.02
C GLY A 128 -8.36 3.53 0.38
N MET A 129 -7.03 3.52 0.37
CA MET A 129 -6.25 2.40 -0.14
C MET A 129 -6.39 1.15 0.75
N TRP A 130 -6.54 1.32 2.07
CA TRP A 130 -6.83 0.24 3.00
C TRP A 130 -8.21 -0.38 2.74
N VAL A 131 -9.26 0.44 2.58
CA VAL A 131 -10.61 -0.02 2.21
C VAL A 131 -10.57 -0.73 0.86
N TRP A 132 -9.89 -0.16 -0.13
CA TRP A 132 -9.70 -0.83 -1.43
C TRP A 132 -9.07 -2.20 -1.25
N THR A 133 -8.00 -2.31 -0.46
CA THR A 133 -7.35 -3.59 -0.16
C THR A 133 -8.31 -4.59 0.47
N ALA A 134 -9.11 -4.16 1.45
CA ALA A 134 -10.13 -4.99 2.07
C ALA A 134 -11.16 -5.52 1.04
N THR A 135 -11.61 -4.67 0.12
CA THR A 135 -12.59 -5.07 -0.92
C THR A 135 -12.03 -6.03 -1.96
N VAL A 136 -10.76 -5.89 -2.36
CA VAL A 136 -10.15 -6.76 -3.38
C VAL A 136 -9.59 -8.08 -2.81
N SER A 137 -9.56 -8.21 -1.49
CA SER A 137 -9.08 -9.39 -0.75
C SER A 137 -10.19 -10.17 -0.04
N THR A 138 -11.47 -9.96 -0.39
CA THR A 138 -12.61 -10.69 0.18
C THR A 138 -12.48 -12.21 0.04
N ASP A 139 -11.94 -12.68 -1.08
CA ASP A 139 -11.76 -14.12 -1.36
C ASP A 139 -10.70 -14.77 -0.45
N GLN A 140 -9.67 -14.01 -0.07
CA GLN A 140 -8.54 -14.48 0.76
C GLN A 140 -8.16 -13.39 1.78
N PRO A 141 -8.97 -13.20 2.84
CA PRO A 141 -8.78 -12.11 3.81
C PRO A 141 -7.43 -12.15 4.52
N GLU A 142 -6.86 -13.33 4.70
CA GLU A 142 -5.57 -13.54 5.36
C GLU A 142 -4.41 -12.89 4.58
N ARG A 143 -4.56 -12.75 3.25
CA ARG A 143 -3.58 -12.10 2.38
C ARG A 143 -3.71 -10.58 2.32
N ALA A 144 -4.80 -10.00 2.85
CA ALA A 144 -5.03 -8.55 2.82
C ALA A 144 -3.86 -7.78 3.46
N ALA A 145 -3.28 -8.31 4.54
CA ALA A 145 -2.13 -7.71 5.19
C ALA A 145 -0.91 -7.60 4.26
N LEU A 146 -0.61 -8.64 3.47
CA LEU A 146 0.52 -8.64 2.53
C LEU A 146 0.27 -7.76 1.31
N VAL A 147 -0.99 -7.64 0.86
CA VAL A 147 -1.36 -6.71 -0.22
C VAL A 147 -1.23 -5.26 0.24
N TRP A 148 -1.58 -4.96 1.50
CA TRP A 148 -1.48 -3.61 2.08
C TRP A 148 -0.04 -3.21 2.46
N LEU A 149 0.80 -4.20 2.76
CA LEU A 149 2.13 -4.00 3.32
C LEU A 149 3.01 -2.96 2.60
N PRO A 150 3.11 -2.92 1.25
CA PRO A 150 3.95 -1.91 0.57
C PRO A 150 3.57 -0.47 0.93
N ALA A 151 2.27 -0.17 1.03
CA ALA A 151 1.79 1.15 1.39
C ALA A 151 2.01 1.45 2.88
N ALA A 152 1.85 0.45 3.75
CA ALA A 152 2.15 0.59 5.17
C ALA A 152 3.64 0.90 5.43
N LEU A 153 4.55 0.18 4.77
CA LEU A 153 6.00 0.36 4.87
C LEU A 153 6.48 1.70 4.27
N LEU A 154 5.77 2.22 3.27
CA LEU A 154 6.12 3.51 2.66
C LEU A 154 6.05 4.67 3.67
N VAL A 155 5.15 4.60 4.65
CA VAL A 155 4.98 5.64 5.68
C VAL A 155 6.26 5.83 6.52
N PRO A 156 6.77 4.83 7.27
CA PRO A 156 8.03 4.98 7.99
C PRO A 156 9.23 5.22 7.07
N ALA A 157 9.28 4.61 5.88
CA ALA A 157 10.38 4.82 4.93
C ALA A 157 10.54 6.29 4.50
N VAL A 158 9.43 6.97 4.20
CA VAL A 158 9.45 8.39 3.83
C VAL A 158 9.71 9.28 5.05
N LEU A 159 9.05 9.01 6.18
CA LEU A 159 9.24 9.80 7.41
C LEU A 159 10.67 9.73 7.95
N GLY A 160 11.34 8.59 7.78
CA GLY A 160 12.75 8.38 8.16
C GLY A 160 13.77 8.90 7.14
N SER A 161 13.34 9.34 5.95
CA SER A 161 14.26 9.76 4.90
C SER A 161 15.07 11.01 5.31
N PRO A 162 16.42 11.01 5.18
CA PRO A 162 17.26 12.12 5.62
C PRO A 162 17.12 13.38 4.74
N GLY A 163 17.50 14.54 5.28
CA GLY A 163 17.56 15.82 4.56
C GLY A 163 16.37 16.76 4.85
N THR A 164 16.51 18.06 4.58
CA THR A 164 15.42 19.05 4.75
C THR A 164 14.39 18.98 3.63
N ASP A 165 14.83 18.60 2.42
CA ASP A 165 13.99 18.46 1.23
C ASP A 165 13.97 17.00 0.77
N LEU A 166 12.78 16.40 0.73
CA LEU A 166 12.59 15.06 0.16
C LEU A 166 12.59 15.19 -1.37
N GLY A 167 13.79 15.34 -1.92
CA GLY A 167 14.01 15.31 -3.36
C GLY A 167 13.62 13.94 -3.95
N GLU A 168 13.43 13.91 -5.27
CA GLU A 168 13.07 12.69 -6.00
C GLU A 168 13.96 11.46 -5.65
N PRO A 169 15.30 11.56 -5.58
CA PRO A 169 16.14 10.39 -5.26
C PRO A 169 15.85 9.80 -3.87
N ALA A 170 15.56 10.66 -2.88
CA ALA A 170 15.26 10.25 -1.52
C ALA A 170 13.87 9.57 -1.44
N GLY A 171 12.89 10.07 -2.19
CA GLY A 171 11.57 9.46 -2.32
C GLY A 171 11.63 8.09 -3.01
N LEU A 172 12.40 7.98 -4.08
CA LEU A 172 12.62 6.72 -4.80
C LEU A 172 13.40 5.71 -3.95
N LEU A 173 14.36 6.15 -3.14
CA LEU A 173 15.05 5.26 -2.21
C LEU A 173 14.08 4.72 -1.13
N ALA A 174 13.22 5.57 -0.58
CA ALA A 174 12.19 5.14 0.38
C ALA A 174 11.22 4.13 -0.27
N LEU A 175 10.78 4.41 -1.50
CA LEU A 175 9.97 3.49 -2.31
C LEU A 175 10.70 2.16 -2.53
N ALA A 176 11.98 2.18 -2.89
CA ALA A 176 12.78 0.99 -3.12
C ALA A 176 12.86 0.10 -1.88
N ILE A 177 13.14 0.69 -0.70
CA ILE A 177 13.23 -0.04 0.57
C ILE A 177 11.88 -0.67 0.93
N ALA A 178 10.81 0.12 0.94
CA ALA A 178 9.47 -0.34 1.31
C ALA A 178 9.00 -1.49 0.40
N PHE A 179 9.19 -1.35 -0.92
CA PHE A 179 8.76 -2.36 -1.89
C PHE A 179 9.66 -3.59 -1.91
N ALA A 180 10.96 -3.46 -1.62
CA ALA A 180 11.86 -4.61 -1.47
C ALA A 180 11.46 -5.46 -0.26
N LEU A 181 11.22 -4.81 0.89
CA LEU A 181 10.78 -5.49 2.12
C LEU A 181 9.40 -6.12 1.95
N ALA A 182 8.45 -5.41 1.32
CA ALA A 182 7.14 -5.99 1.01
C ALA A 182 7.25 -7.17 0.02
N GLY A 183 8.10 -7.07 -1.00
CA GLY A 183 8.38 -8.16 -1.93
C GLY A 183 8.95 -9.40 -1.23
N ALA A 184 9.90 -9.22 -0.32
CA ALA A 184 10.45 -10.29 0.51
C ALA A 184 9.37 -10.92 1.41
N ALA A 185 8.50 -10.10 2.00
CA ALA A 185 7.37 -10.58 2.82
C ALA A 185 6.34 -11.38 2.00
N VAL A 186 6.03 -10.94 0.77
CA VAL A 186 5.15 -11.71 -0.14
C VAL A 186 5.79 -13.05 -0.50
N LEU A 187 7.09 -13.07 -0.80
CA LEU A 187 7.83 -14.30 -1.09
C LEU A 187 7.78 -15.26 0.10
N LEU A 188 8.09 -14.78 1.31
CA LEU A 188 8.00 -15.59 2.53
C LEU A 188 6.56 -16.06 2.80
N GLY A 189 5.58 -15.19 2.56
CA GLY A 189 4.17 -15.50 2.71
C GLY A 189 3.70 -16.64 1.80
N GLU A 190 4.24 -16.75 0.59
CA GLU A 190 3.94 -17.87 -0.31
C GLU A 190 4.51 -19.20 0.13
N LEU A 191 5.61 -19.17 0.88
CA LEU A 191 6.24 -20.36 1.44
C LEU A 191 5.65 -20.75 2.79
N SER A 192 4.72 -19.95 3.32
CA SER A 192 4.22 -20.06 4.69
C SER A 192 2.73 -20.44 4.72
N PRO A 193 2.26 -21.07 5.82
CA PRO A 193 0.84 -21.33 6.00
C PRO A 193 0.04 -20.02 6.14
N PRO A 194 -1.26 -20.01 5.83
CA PRO A 194 -2.11 -18.81 5.90
C PRO A 194 -2.12 -18.12 7.28
N THR A 195 -1.94 -18.88 8.37
CA THR A 195 -1.88 -18.36 9.74
C THR A 195 -0.64 -17.50 10.01
N ALA A 196 0.42 -17.64 9.21
CA ALA A 196 1.67 -16.90 9.37
C ALA A 196 1.70 -15.57 8.60
N LEU A 197 0.73 -15.28 7.72
CA LEU A 197 0.77 -14.12 6.82
C LEU A 197 0.73 -12.78 7.56
N LEU A 198 -0.15 -12.64 8.56
CA LEU A 198 -0.21 -11.44 9.40
C LEU A 198 1.07 -11.27 10.26
N PRO A 199 1.56 -12.31 10.98
CA PRO A 199 2.86 -12.25 11.64
C PRO A 199 4.00 -11.81 10.73
N ILE A 200 4.09 -12.35 9.51
CA ILE A 200 5.12 -11.96 8.53
C ILE A 200 5.01 -10.46 8.23
N ALA A 201 3.80 -9.96 7.93
CA ALA A 201 3.60 -8.55 7.63
C ALA A 201 4.01 -7.63 8.79
N VAL A 202 3.62 -7.99 10.03
CA VAL A 202 3.97 -7.23 11.24
C VAL A 202 5.48 -7.27 11.50
N VAL A 203 6.11 -8.45 11.39
CA VAL A 203 7.56 -8.59 11.56
C VAL A 203 8.31 -7.78 10.50
N THR A 204 7.87 -7.78 9.25
CA THR A 204 8.47 -6.95 8.19
C THR A 204 8.36 -5.46 8.52
N PHE A 205 7.21 -4.99 9.04
CA PHE A 205 7.05 -3.61 9.47
C PHE A 205 8.00 -3.23 10.62
N VAL A 206 8.11 -4.10 11.62
CA VAL A 206 9.06 -3.92 12.74
C VAL A 206 10.50 -3.95 12.26
N ALA A 207 10.83 -4.85 11.32
CA ALA A 207 12.16 -4.96 10.73
C ALA A 207 12.55 -3.70 9.95
N GLU A 208 11.61 -3.06 9.25
CA GLU A 208 11.85 -1.78 8.59
C GLU A 208 12.14 -0.67 9.61
N LEU A 209 11.35 -0.56 10.68
CA LEU A 209 11.63 0.40 11.75
C LEU A 209 12.99 0.18 12.39
N ALA A 210 13.37 -1.09 12.62
CA ALA A 210 14.68 -1.44 13.14
C ALA A 210 15.80 -1.08 12.15
N LEU A 211 15.60 -1.32 10.86
CA LEU A 211 16.54 -0.92 9.81
C LEU A 211 16.72 0.60 9.78
N LEU A 212 15.62 1.36 9.80
CA LEU A 212 15.64 2.82 9.85
C LEU A 212 16.34 3.33 11.11
N LEU A 213 16.11 2.71 12.27
CA LEU A 213 16.81 3.02 13.52
C LEU A 213 18.33 2.81 13.37
N VAL A 214 18.77 1.67 12.85
CA VAL A 214 20.20 1.37 12.64
C VAL A 214 20.85 2.34 11.67
N LEU A 215 20.10 2.80 10.66
CA LEU A 215 20.58 3.80 9.70
C LEU A 215 20.56 5.24 10.24
N GLY A 216 20.17 5.47 11.51
CA GLY A 216 20.01 6.80 12.08
C GLY A 216 18.86 7.61 11.45
N ARG A 217 17.92 6.91 10.82
CA ARG A 217 16.80 7.42 10.02
C ARG A 217 15.47 7.27 10.77
N LEU A 218 15.48 7.53 12.07
CA LEU A 218 14.24 7.46 12.84
C LEU A 218 13.22 8.44 12.25
N PRO A 219 11.94 8.03 12.08
CA PRO A 219 10.87 8.94 11.68
C PRO A 219 10.97 10.21 12.52
N ALA A 220 11.14 11.35 11.87
CA ALA A 220 11.61 12.58 12.50
C ALA A 220 10.72 13.01 13.68
N LEU A 221 11.05 12.53 14.88
CA LEU A 221 10.62 13.08 16.15
C LEU A 221 11.60 14.21 16.48
N ALA A 222 11.72 15.20 15.58
CA ALA A 222 12.64 16.31 15.78
C ALA A 222 12.29 17.00 17.11
N THR A 223 13.15 16.83 18.11
CA THR A 223 12.98 17.36 19.47
C THR A 223 12.96 18.88 19.51
N ASP A 224 13.52 19.53 18.48
CA ASP A 224 13.66 20.98 18.38
C ASP A 224 12.47 21.66 17.68
N GLN A 225 11.57 20.88 17.08
CA GLN A 225 10.35 21.39 16.46
C GLN A 225 9.19 21.21 17.43
N GLY A 226 8.31 22.20 17.53
CA GLY A 226 7.18 22.16 18.47
C GLY A 226 6.39 20.85 18.42
N ARG A 227 5.72 20.49 19.51
CA ARG A 227 5.08 19.17 19.75
C ARG A 227 4.12 18.66 18.65
N VAL A 228 3.72 19.50 17.70
CA VAL A 228 2.79 19.19 16.60
C VAL A 228 3.39 18.24 15.58
N VAL A 229 4.61 18.51 15.12
CA VAL A 229 5.28 17.71 14.10
C VAL A 229 5.45 16.24 14.54
N PRO A 230 6.03 15.95 15.71
CA PRO A 230 6.15 14.57 16.18
C PRO A 230 4.79 13.92 16.41
N ALA A 231 3.77 14.66 16.89
CA ALA A 231 2.43 14.11 17.09
C ALA A 231 1.77 13.67 15.77
N LEU A 232 1.90 14.45 14.70
CA LEU A 232 1.36 14.10 13.38
C LEU A 232 2.15 12.94 12.73
N GLY A 233 3.47 12.90 12.91
CA GLY A 233 4.28 11.76 12.48
C GLY A 233 3.89 10.46 13.18
N VAL A 234 3.72 10.50 14.51
CA VAL A 234 3.23 9.37 15.31
C VAL A 234 1.84 8.95 14.86
N LEU A 235 0.94 9.90 14.58
CA LEU A 235 -0.40 9.61 14.09
C LEU A 235 -0.37 8.83 12.75
N LEU A 236 0.47 9.22 11.81
CA LEU A 236 0.64 8.50 10.53
C LEU A 236 1.21 7.09 10.74
N LEU A 237 2.21 6.94 11.61
CA LEU A 237 2.77 5.62 11.96
C LEU A 237 1.73 4.72 12.61
N LEU A 238 0.96 5.25 13.58
CA LEU A 238 -0.13 4.52 14.22
C LEU A 238 -1.20 4.14 13.21
N ALA A 239 -1.54 5.02 12.27
CA ALA A 239 -2.49 4.70 11.21
C ALA A 239 -1.97 3.58 10.29
N ALA A 240 -0.69 3.60 9.91
CA ALA A 240 -0.07 2.56 9.10
C ALA A 240 -0.09 1.19 9.81
N VAL A 241 0.29 1.14 11.10
CA VAL A 241 0.25 -0.08 11.92
C VAL A 241 -1.19 -0.57 12.12
N ALA A 242 -2.09 0.32 12.51
CA ALA A 242 -3.48 -0.03 12.77
C ALA A 242 -4.18 -0.59 11.52
N THR A 243 -4.00 0.06 10.38
CA THR A 243 -4.56 -0.41 9.10
C THR A 243 -3.93 -1.74 8.67
N LEU A 244 -2.63 -1.95 8.89
CA LEU A 244 -1.96 -3.22 8.62
C LEU A 244 -2.55 -4.38 9.42
N VAL A 245 -2.71 -4.19 10.73
CA VAL A 245 -3.29 -5.22 11.62
C VAL A 245 -4.78 -5.42 11.34
N ALA A 246 -5.50 -4.35 11.00
CA ALA A 246 -6.94 -4.41 10.74
C ALA A 246 -7.30 -4.86 9.31
N ALA A 247 -6.36 -4.91 8.37
CA ALA A 247 -6.64 -5.26 6.96
C ALA A 247 -7.34 -6.62 6.79
N PRO A 248 -6.93 -7.71 7.46
CA PRO A 248 -7.66 -8.98 7.37
C PRO A 248 -9.08 -8.91 7.95
N LEU A 249 -9.27 -8.18 9.05
CA LEU A 249 -10.59 -8.00 9.67
C LEU A 249 -11.53 -7.20 8.76
N ALA A 250 -11.02 -6.16 8.11
CA ALA A 250 -11.78 -5.38 7.15
C ALA A 250 -12.15 -6.20 5.92
N ALA A 251 -11.25 -7.04 5.41
CA ALA A 251 -11.56 -7.95 4.30
C ALA A 251 -12.64 -8.98 4.67
N LEU A 252 -12.60 -9.52 5.90
CA LEU A 252 -13.66 -10.39 6.43
C LEU A 252 -15.00 -9.66 6.56
N ALA A 253 -15.00 -8.42 7.06
CA ALA A 253 -16.20 -7.60 7.18
C ALA A 253 -16.79 -7.27 5.80
N ALA A 254 -15.95 -6.91 4.82
CA ALA A 254 -16.36 -6.64 3.44
C ALA A 254 -17.00 -7.88 2.80
N ARG A 255 -16.43 -9.07 3.01
CA ARG A 255 -17.03 -10.34 2.54
C ARG A 255 -18.41 -10.57 3.13
N ARG A 256 -18.54 -10.49 4.47
CA ARG A 256 -19.82 -10.68 5.16
C ARG A 256 -20.89 -9.69 4.71
N PHE A 257 -20.50 -8.44 4.46
CA PHE A 257 -21.41 -7.43 3.94
C PHE A 257 -21.91 -7.79 2.54
N GLY A 258 -21.01 -8.25 1.64
CA GLY A 258 -21.39 -8.75 0.32
C GLY A 258 -22.39 -9.91 0.39
N ASP A 259 -22.11 -10.90 1.24
CA ASP A 259 -22.98 -12.06 1.44
C ASP A 259 -24.39 -11.64 1.91
N LEU A 260 -24.47 -10.68 2.84
CA LEU A 260 -25.74 -10.17 3.35
C LEU A 260 -26.54 -9.41 2.28
N VAL A 261 -25.87 -8.60 1.45
CA VAL A 261 -26.54 -7.88 0.36
C VAL A 261 -27.10 -8.85 -0.68
N ASP A 262 -26.36 -9.92 -0.99
CA ASP A 262 -26.79 -10.98 -1.91
C ASP A 262 -27.93 -11.83 -1.34
N GLU A 263 -28.04 -11.98 -0.01
CA GLU A 263 -29.17 -12.65 0.64
C GLU A 263 -30.45 -11.81 0.61
N VAL A 264 -30.34 -10.49 0.78
CA VAL A 264 -31.50 -9.57 0.84
C VAL A 264 -32.05 -9.21 -0.55
N THR A 265 -31.19 -9.06 -1.55
CA THR A 265 -31.60 -8.67 -2.92
C THR A 265 -32.53 -9.64 -3.70
N PRO A 266 -32.51 -10.98 -3.54
CA PRO A 266 -33.43 -11.87 -4.25
C PRO A 266 -34.91 -11.62 -3.91
N VAL A 267 -35.21 -11.10 -2.72
CA VAL A 267 -36.57 -10.77 -2.28
C VAL A 267 -37.18 -9.63 -3.13
N TYR A 268 -36.35 -8.72 -3.64
CA TYR A 268 -36.81 -7.62 -4.51
C TYR A 268 -36.90 -7.98 -6.00
N ARG A 269 -36.12 -8.96 -6.48
CA ARG A 269 -36.19 -9.42 -7.88
C ARG A 269 -37.35 -10.37 -8.17
N GLY A 270 -37.92 -11.01 -7.16
CA GLY A 270 -39.03 -11.98 -7.30
C GLY A 270 -40.44 -11.38 -7.44
N ARG A 271 -40.64 -10.07 -7.21
CA ARG A 271 -41.94 -9.38 -7.34
C ARG A 271 -42.00 -8.46 -8.55
N GLY A 272 -41.45 -8.89 -9.69
CA GLY A 272 -41.74 -8.25 -10.96
C GLY A 272 -43.21 -8.50 -11.36
N PRO A 273 -43.95 -7.50 -11.88
CA PRO A 273 -45.40 -7.57 -12.19
C PRO A 273 -45.74 -8.45 -13.42
N ARG A 274 -45.05 -9.58 -13.63
CA ARG A 274 -45.23 -10.44 -14.80
C ARG A 274 -46.46 -11.34 -14.74
N ASP A 275 -47.14 -11.43 -13.60
CA ASP A 275 -48.36 -12.24 -13.45
C ASP A 275 -49.69 -11.45 -13.61
N ALA A 276 -49.64 -10.17 -13.97
CA ALA A 276 -50.85 -9.35 -14.14
C ALA A 276 -51.52 -9.45 -15.54
N GLY A 277 -50.96 -10.23 -16.48
CA GLY A 277 -51.30 -10.11 -17.91
C GLY A 277 -51.79 -11.37 -18.63
N ARG A 278 -52.22 -12.43 -17.93
CA ARG A 278 -52.86 -13.59 -18.55
C ARG A 278 -54.17 -13.94 -17.85
N ARG A 279 -55.23 -13.24 -18.23
CA ARG A 279 -56.61 -13.71 -18.14
C ARG A 279 -57.28 -13.46 -19.48
#